data_AF-A0A240UM35-F1
#
_entry.id   AF-A0A240UM35-F1
#
_cell.length_a   1.000
_cell.length_b   1.000
_cell.length_c   1.000
_cell.angle_alpha   90.00
_cell.angle_beta   90.00
_cell.angle_gamma   90.00
#
_symmetry.space_group_name_H-M   'P 1'
#
loop_
_entity.id
_entity.type
_entity.pdbx_description
1 polymer ?
#
loop_
_entity_poly.entity_id
_entity_poly.type
_entity_poly.pdbx_seq_one_letter_code
_entity_poly.pdbx_strand_id
1 'polypeptide(L)'
;MGGDSLRGLGTQAPERRGDDLDVRTDGAFDDAVLEARSRQTLRPPLSQRLETLAAPAPVDVSSFTNDRSIDLLRHVLDHVLPRLEDDDAQATAKTILEEEIGWREAWQARLDDLSSAFPGSENDDQENS
;
A
#
# COMPACT_ATOMS: atom_id res chain seq x y z
N MET A 1 67.74 -34.03 -45.40
CA MET A 1 68.27 -33.10 -46.43
C MET A 1 67.17 -32.10 -46.69
N GLY A 2 67.29 -30.89 -46.12
CA GLY A 2 67.84 -29.71 -46.81
C GLY A 2 66.65 -29.01 -47.48
N GLY A 3 66.15 -27.85 -47.07
CA GLY A 3 66.74 -26.71 -46.38
C GLY A 3 66.37 -25.51 -47.24
N ASP A 4 65.61 -24.56 -46.72
CA ASP A 4 65.60 -23.22 -47.31
C ASP A 4 65.18 -22.17 -46.27
N SER A 5 65.87 -21.04 -46.38
CA SER A 5 65.92 -19.90 -45.47
C SER A 5 65.84 -18.71 -46.43
N LEU A 6 64.91 -17.75 -46.36
CA LEU A 6 64.83 -16.69 -45.38
C LEU A 6 63.71 -15.72 -45.80
N ARG A 7 63.02 -15.16 -44.79
CA ARG A 7 62.75 -13.73 -44.59
C ARG A 7 61.89 -12.97 -45.63
N GLY A 8 60.64 -12.74 -45.25
CA GLY A 8 59.83 -11.59 -45.69
C GLY A 8 59.27 -10.86 -44.47
N LEU A 9 59.72 -9.62 -44.25
CA LEU A 9 59.18 -8.69 -43.25
C LEU A 9 57.73 -8.34 -43.62
N GLY A 10 56.82 -8.60 -42.69
CA GLY A 10 55.45 -8.10 -42.70
C GLY A 10 55.13 -7.55 -41.32
N THR A 11 55.53 -6.31 -41.08
CA THR A 11 55.01 -5.46 -40.00
C THR A 11 53.49 -5.46 -40.05
N GLN A 12 52.84 -5.66 -38.91
CA GLN A 12 51.78 -4.78 -38.36
C GLN A 12 50.80 -5.60 -37.51
N ALA A 13 50.83 -5.33 -36.20
CA ALA A 13 49.69 -5.61 -35.32
C ALA A 13 48.48 -4.80 -35.79
N PRO A 14 47.27 -5.34 -35.59
CA PRO A 14 46.23 -4.54 -34.95
C PRO A 14 45.74 -5.29 -33.71
N GLU A 15 45.94 -4.72 -32.52
CA GLU A 15 45.06 -3.69 -31.98
C GLU A 15 43.65 -4.24 -31.75
N ARG A 16 43.41 -4.53 -30.47
CA ARG A 16 42.15 -4.44 -29.73
C ARG A 16 40.92 -4.11 -30.58
N ARG A 17 40.13 -5.14 -30.91
CA ARG A 17 38.71 -4.94 -31.20
C ARG A 17 37.94 -5.02 -29.88
N GLY A 18 38.12 -3.99 -29.07
CA GLY A 18 37.52 -3.83 -27.75
C GLY A 18 36.71 -2.54 -27.61
N ASP A 19 36.34 -1.85 -28.70
CA ASP A 19 35.81 -0.48 -28.62
C ASP A 19 34.46 -0.24 -29.33
N ASP A 20 33.81 -1.27 -29.88
CA ASP A 20 32.52 -1.09 -30.58
C ASP A 20 31.29 -1.49 -29.74
N LEU A 21 31.49 -2.03 -28.53
CA LEU A 21 30.38 -2.44 -27.65
C LEU A 21 30.02 -1.42 -26.58
N ASP A 22 30.89 -0.45 -26.27
CA ASP A 22 30.71 0.44 -25.12
C ASP A 22 29.74 1.62 -25.41
N VAL A 23 29.82 2.18 -26.63
CA VAL A 23 29.03 3.38 -27.01
C VAL A 23 27.53 3.10 -27.19
N ARG A 24 27.16 1.87 -27.58
CA ARG A 24 25.75 1.49 -27.81
C ARG A 24 24.99 1.21 -26.52
N THR A 25 25.67 0.73 -25.48
CA THR A 25 25.10 0.48 -24.16
C THR A 25 24.91 1.76 -23.35
N ASP A 26 25.79 2.75 -23.54
CA ASP A 26 25.73 4.03 -22.81
C ASP A 26 24.49 4.85 -23.21
N GLY A 27 24.22 4.99 -24.51
CA GLY A 27 23.03 5.70 -25.00
C GLY A 27 21.70 5.01 -24.63
N ALA A 28 21.66 3.68 -24.64
CA ALA A 28 20.46 2.93 -24.25
C ALA A 28 20.19 3.03 -22.74
N PHE A 29 21.24 3.12 -21.92
CA PHE A 29 21.13 3.36 -20.49
C PHE A 29 20.64 4.78 -20.20
N ASP A 30 21.21 5.79 -20.87
CA ASP A 30 20.79 7.19 -20.72
C ASP A 30 19.33 7.40 -21.13
N ASP A 31 18.89 6.79 -22.24
CA ASP A 31 17.49 6.81 -22.68
C ASP A 31 16.56 6.14 -21.65
N ALA A 32 16.96 4.98 -21.11
CA ALA A 32 16.20 4.30 -20.07
C ALA A 32 16.14 5.09 -18.76
N VAL A 33 17.21 5.81 -18.39
CA VAL A 33 17.27 6.68 -17.20
C VAL A 33 16.42 7.94 -17.39
N LEU A 34 16.46 8.55 -18.57
CA LEU A 34 15.59 9.68 -18.94
C LEU A 34 14.12 9.28 -18.93
N GLU A 35 13.79 8.11 -19.46
CA GLU A 35 12.44 7.56 -19.44
C GLU A 35 11.98 7.20 -18.02
N ALA A 36 12.88 6.65 -17.18
CA ALA A 36 12.57 6.39 -15.79
C ALA A 36 12.33 7.68 -14.98
N ARG A 37 13.11 8.74 -15.25
CA ARG A 37 12.92 10.07 -14.62
C ARG A 37 11.66 10.77 -15.09
N SER A 38 11.29 10.67 -16.37
CA SER A 38 10.04 11.24 -16.88
C SER A 38 8.81 10.54 -16.30
N ARG A 39 8.90 9.23 -16.01
CA ARG A 39 7.86 8.49 -15.29
C ARG A 39 7.78 8.86 -13.80
N GLN A 40 8.87 9.34 -13.19
CA GLN A 40 8.87 9.82 -11.80
C GLN A 40 8.16 11.15 -11.61
N THR A 41 8.16 12.06 -12.60
CA THR A 41 7.47 13.36 -12.48
C THR A 41 5.95 13.24 -12.57
N LEU A 42 5.43 12.17 -13.18
CA LEU A 42 3.99 11.89 -13.31
C LEU A 42 3.45 10.99 -12.19
N ARG A 43 4.31 10.42 -11.35
CA ARG A 43 3.93 9.46 -10.32
C ARG A 43 4.07 10.10 -8.94
N PRO A 44 3.02 10.09 -8.10
CA PRO A 44 3.14 10.59 -6.74
C PRO A 44 4.28 9.85 -6.00
N PRO A 45 4.99 10.54 -5.09
CA PRO A 45 6.09 9.95 -4.33
C PRO A 45 5.67 8.64 -3.66
N LEU A 46 6.64 7.72 -3.52
CA LEU A 46 6.40 6.39 -2.96
C LEU A 46 5.72 6.45 -1.59
N SER A 47 6.08 7.42 -0.75
CA SER A 47 5.43 7.69 0.53
C SER A 47 3.94 7.98 0.38
N GLN A 48 3.55 8.91 -0.49
CA GLN A 48 2.15 9.23 -0.74
C GLN A 48 1.36 8.05 -1.33
N ARG A 49 2.02 7.23 -2.14
CA ARG A 49 1.45 5.99 -2.67
C ARG A 49 1.25 4.94 -1.60
N LEU A 50 2.19 4.83 -0.65
CA LEU A 50 2.07 3.96 0.50
C LEU A 50 1.00 4.47 1.47
N GLU A 51 0.86 5.77 1.68
CA GLU A 51 -0.24 6.37 2.46
C GLU A 51 -1.60 6.07 1.83
N THR A 52 -1.71 6.18 0.51
CA THR A 52 -2.94 5.84 -0.24
C THR A 52 -3.28 4.34 -0.17
N LEU A 53 -2.27 3.48 -0.04
CA LEU A 53 -2.46 2.02 0.12
C LEU A 53 -2.68 1.61 1.59
N ALA A 54 -2.13 2.37 2.54
CA ALA A 54 -2.29 2.14 3.98
C ALA A 54 -3.70 2.51 4.46
N ALA A 55 -4.35 3.44 3.76
CA ALA A 55 -5.76 3.77 3.94
C ALA A 55 -6.43 3.79 2.56
N PRO A 56 -6.84 2.63 2.00
CA PRO A 56 -7.71 2.64 0.83
C PRO A 56 -8.91 3.52 1.19
N ALA A 57 -9.14 4.59 0.41
CA ALA A 57 -10.24 5.50 0.66
C ALA A 57 -11.51 4.65 0.81
N PRO A 58 -12.17 4.65 1.99
CA PRO A 58 -13.35 3.84 2.19
C PRO A 58 -14.37 4.26 1.13
N VAL A 59 -14.82 3.29 0.32
CA VAL A 59 -15.81 3.52 -0.75
C VAL A 59 -17.07 4.17 -0.18
N ASP A 60 -17.32 3.98 1.11
CA ASP A 60 -18.27 4.74 1.90
C ASP A 60 -17.82 4.76 3.38
N VAL A 61 -17.54 5.95 3.94
CA VAL A 61 -17.17 6.12 5.36
C VAL A 61 -18.31 5.66 6.28
N SER A 62 -19.57 5.77 5.83
CA SER A 62 -20.73 5.33 6.60
C SER A 62 -20.71 3.82 6.88
N SER A 63 -20.02 3.04 6.02
CA SER A 63 -19.83 1.61 6.19
C SER A 63 -18.95 1.24 7.39
N PHE A 64 -18.19 2.20 7.92
CA PHE A 64 -17.30 2.04 9.07
C PHE A 64 -17.83 2.74 10.34
N THR A 65 -19.08 3.19 10.33
CA THR A 65 -19.74 3.71 11.54
C THR A 65 -19.82 2.62 12.61
N ASN A 66 -19.84 3.03 13.87
CA ASN A 66 -19.89 2.09 14.99
C ASN A 66 -21.12 1.18 14.88
N ASP A 67 -22.30 1.75 14.64
CA ASP A 67 -23.54 1.00 14.44
C ASP A 67 -23.44 -0.03 13.31
N ARG A 68 -22.92 0.38 12.15
CA ARG A 68 -22.76 -0.52 11.02
C ARG A 68 -21.76 -1.63 11.30
N SER A 69 -20.72 -1.33 12.07
CA SER A 69 -19.72 -2.32 12.48
C SER A 69 -20.30 -3.35 13.46
N ILE A 70 -21.16 -2.93 14.39
CA ILE A 70 -21.87 -3.83 15.31
C ILE A 70 -22.82 -4.74 14.54
N ASP A 71 -23.59 -4.19 13.59
CA ASP A 71 -24.48 -4.97 12.73
C ASP A 71 -23.72 -6.03 11.92
N LEU A 72 -22.54 -5.70 11.41
CA LEU A 72 -21.69 -6.64 10.69
C LEU A 72 -21.22 -7.78 11.61
N LEU A 73 -20.76 -7.45 12.82
CA LEU A 73 -20.28 -8.45 13.79
C LEU A 73 -21.42 -9.39 14.21
N ARG A 74 -22.62 -8.86 14.46
CA ARG A 74 -23.83 -9.67 14.73
C ARG A 74 -24.19 -10.55 13.55
N HIS A 75 -24.14 -10.04 12.32
CA HIS A 75 -24.38 -10.84 11.13
C HIS A 75 -23.38 -11.99 10.99
N VAL A 76 -22.10 -11.76 11.28
CA VAL A 76 -21.09 -12.83 11.29
C VAL A 76 -21.45 -13.89 12.32
N LEU A 77 -21.84 -13.48 13.52
CA LEU A 77 -22.21 -14.39 14.60
C LEU A 77 -23.46 -15.24 14.26
N ASP A 78 -24.48 -14.61 13.67
CA ASP A 78 -25.76 -15.27 13.41
C ASP A 78 -25.80 -16.09 12.11
N HIS A 79 -25.03 -15.69 11.10
CA HIS A 79 -25.16 -16.23 9.75
C HIS A 79 -23.88 -16.81 9.15
N VAL A 80 -22.70 -16.38 9.58
CA VAL A 80 -21.43 -16.84 9.00
C VAL A 80 -20.81 -17.93 9.86
N LEU A 81 -20.72 -17.68 11.17
CA LEU A 81 -20.14 -18.62 12.14
C LEU A 81 -20.78 -20.01 12.08
N PRO A 82 -22.12 -20.15 12.09
CA PRO A 82 -22.75 -21.46 12.10
C PRO A 82 -22.54 -22.29 10.83
N ARG A 83 -21.91 -21.70 9.81
CA ARG A 83 -21.61 -22.34 8.52
C ARG A 83 -20.16 -22.83 8.45
N LEU A 84 -19.34 -22.52 9.46
CA LEU A 84 -18.02 -23.14 9.60
C LEU A 84 -18.20 -24.62 9.97
N GLU A 85 -17.29 -25.47 9.50
CA GLU A 85 -17.28 -26.89 9.85
C GLU A 85 -16.52 -27.18 11.15
N ASP A 86 -15.78 -26.19 11.68
CA ASP A 86 -14.94 -26.31 12.87
C ASP A 86 -15.66 -25.73 14.09
N ASP A 87 -16.11 -26.62 14.98
CA ASP A 87 -16.86 -26.28 16.19
C ASP A 87 -15.99 -25.55 17.24
N ASP A 88 -14.69 -25.88 17.34
CA ASP A 88 -13.77 -25.24 18.29
C ASP A 88 -13.42 -23.81 17.84
N ALA A 89 -13.20 -23.64 16.54
CA ALA A 89 -13.03 -22.33 15.94
C ALA A 89 -14.31 -21.47 16.08
N GLN A 90 -15.49 -22.08 15.92
CA GLN A 90 -16.76 -21.39 16.16
C GLN A 90 -16.91 -20.94 17.61
N ALA A 91 -16.67 -21.80 18.60
CA ALA A 91 -16.80 -21.42 20.01
C ALA A 91 -15.85 -20.26 20.38
N THR A 92 -14.62 -20.33 19.89
CA THR A 92 -13.60 -19.30 20.11
C THR A 92 -14.00 -17.98 19.43
N ALA A 93 -14.36 -18.04 18.15
CA ALA A 93 -14.74 -16.85 17.38
C ALA A 93 -16.02 -16.20 17.94
N LYS A 94 -17.00 -17.00 18.37
CA LYS A 94 -18.22 -16.50 19.03
C LYS A 94 -17.88 -15.68 20.26
N THR A 95 -17.05 -16.22 21.15
CA THR A 95 -16.66 -15.55 22.39
C THR A 95 -15.99 -14.20 22.10
N ILE A 96 -15.03 -14.19 21.17
CA ILE A 96 -14.30 -12.97 20.79
C ILE A 96 -15.23 -11.92 20.18
N LEU A 97 -16.16 -12.34 19.31
CA LEU A 97 -17.10 -11.44 18.65
C LEU A 97 -18.12 -10.85 19.64
N GLU A 98 -18.63 -11.64 20.58
CA GLU A 98 -19.54 -11.17 21.63
C GLU A 98 -18.85 -10.15 22.54
N GLU A 99 -17.60 -10.41 22.93
CA GLU A 99 -16.80 -9.46 23.70
C GLU A 99 -16.62 -8.14 22.94
N GLU A 100 -16.18 -8.20 21.68
CA GLU A 100 -15.95 -7.00 20.86
C GLU A 100 -17.22 -6.17 20.67
N ILE A 101 -18.38 -6.80 20.44
CA ILE A 101 -19.67 -6.10 20.39
C ILE A 101 -19.92 -5.38 21.71
N GLY A 102 -19.73 -6.05 22.84
CA GLY A 102 -19.90 -5.44 24.17
C GLY A 102 -18.96 -4.24 24.41
N TRP A 103 -17.70 -4.31 23.98
CA TRP A 103 -16.76 -3.19 24.07
C TRP A 103 -17.23 -1.98 23.24
N ARG A 104 -17.70 -2.21 22.01
CA ARG A 104 -18.18 -1.15 21.11
C ARG A 104 -19.45 -0.48 21.60
N GLU A 105 -20.39 -1.26 22.14
CA GLU A 105 -21.62 -0.74 22.76
C GLU A 105 -21.30 0.09 24.01
N ALA A 106 -20.43 -0.42 24.89
CA ALA A 106 -20.02 0.30 26.09
C ALA A 106 -19.24 1.58 25.76
N TRP A 107 -18.45 1.57 24.68
CA TRP A 107 -17.77 2.76 24.19
C TRP A 107 -18.76 3.80 23.64
N GLN A 108 -19.74 3.36 22.83
CA GLN A 108 -20.78 4.24 22.32
C GLN A 108 -21.58 4.89 23.45
N ALA A 109 -22.00 4.12 24.45
CA ALA A 109 -22.72 4.64 25.60
C ALA A 109 -21.94 5.72 26.37
N ARG A 110 -20.60 5.59 26.47
CA ARG A 110 -19.75 6.62 27.08
C ARG A 110 -19.66 7.88 26.22
N LEU A 111 -19.58 7.74 24.89
CA LEU A 111 -19.59 8.88 23.98
C LEU A 111 -20.92 9.64 24.05
N ASP A 112 -22.03 8.90 24.09
CA ASP A 112 -23.36 9.48 24.19
C ASP A 112 -23.55 10.21 25.52
N ASP A 113 -23.09 9.64 26.64
CA ASP A 113 -23.10 10.28 27.96
C ASP A 113 -22.29 11.58 27.98
N LEU A 114 -21.08 11.58 27.40
CA LEU A 114 -20.25 12.78 27.26
C LEU A 114 -20.93 13.85 26.38
N SER A 115 -21.61 13.45 25.30
CA SER A 115 -22.36 14.37 24.45
C SER A 115 -23.56 14.99 25.17
N SER A 116 -24.20 14.23 26.05
CA SER A 116 -25.33 14.69 26.88
C SER A 116 -24.87 15.57 28.04
N ALA A 117 -23.63 15.41 28.53
CA ALA A 117 -23.09 16.18 29.65
C ALA A 117 -22.68 17.61 29.26
N PHE A 118 -22.43 17.87 27.97
CA PHE A 118 -22.07 19.20 27.46
C PHE A 118 -22.99 19.65 26.31
N PRO A 119 -24.28 19.93 26.58
CA PRO A 119 -25.19 20.44 25.58
C PRO A 119 -24.98 21.95 25.42
N GLY A 120 -24.03 22.38 24.58
CA GLY A 120 -23.95 23.77 24.12
C GLY A 120 -22.59 24.47 24.26
N SER A 121 -21.88 24.56 23.15
CA SER A 121 -21.01 25.70 22.83
C SER A 121 -21.19 26.09 21.36
N GLU A 122 -22.43 25.98 20.87
CA GLU A 122 -22.81 26.39 19.51
C GLU A 122 -23.63 27.68 19.59
N ASN A 123 -22.92 28.80 19.34
CA ASN A 123 -23.40 30.12 18.90
C ASN A 123 -24.24 30.98 19.86
N ASP A 124 -23.57 31.66 20.79
CA ASP A 124 -23.97 32.99 21.29
C ASP A 124 -23.25 34.09 20.50
N ASP A 125 -23.47 34.16 19.18
CA ASP A 125 -23.20 35.36 18.38
C ASP A 125 -24.55 36.01 18.03
N GLN A 126 -25.27 36.45 19.05
CA GLN A 126 -26.43 37.32 18.88
C GLN A 126 -25.90 38.75 18.70
N GLU A 127 -25.89 39.20 17.44
CA GLU A 127 -25.63 40.58 17.00
C GLU A 127 -26.29 41.59 17.96
N ASN A 128 -25.47 42.33 18.71
CA ASN A 128 -25.93 43.47 19.49
C ASN A 128 -26.07 44.67 18.55
N SER A 129 -27.29 45.20 18.49
CA SER A 129 -27.73 46.39 17.74
C SER A 129 -27.01 47.68 18.15
#